data_AF-A0A7W8GBV1-F1
#
_entry.id   AF-A0A7W8GBV1-F1
#
_cell.length_a   1.000
_cell.length_b   1.000
_cell.length_c   1.000
_cell.angle_alpha   90.00
_cell.angle_beta   90.00
_cell.angle_gamma   90.00
#
_symmetry.space_group_name_H-M   'P 1'
#
loop_
_entity.id
_entity.type
_entity.pdbx_description
1 polymer ?
#
loop_
_entity_poly.entity_id
_entity_poly.type
_entity_poly.pdbx_seq_one_letter_code
_entity_poly.pdbx_strand_id
1 'polypeptide(L)'
;MKWRPPRARMALALLGLAALTPAGGRAAPAPWPGDPWPGSPALIRLYLLPAGRADGERLARDLALRPEQVAELRELARTEAAAGQAGRQVIGRAEAARFNAELAALRAEKDRRVRAALGEQYPAFRAWLSGWWAEQVSAARQRVR
;
A
#
# COMPACT_ATOMS: atom_id res chain seq x y z
N MET A 1 10.27 -73.95 -12.88
CA MET A 1 9.47 -72.72 -13.11
C MET A 1 10.41 -71.54 -13.28
N LYS A 2 10.47 -70.97 -14.48
CA LYS A 2 11.52 -70.04 -14.91
C LYS A 2 10.93 -68.63 -15.00
N TRP A 3 11.18 -67.81 -13.99
CA TRP A 3 10.71 -66.42 -13.91
C TRP A 3 11.58 -65.54 -14.81
N ARG A 4 10.94 -64.72 -15.65
CA ARG A 4 11.58 -63.68 -16.49
C ARG A 4 10.86 -62.36 -16.24
N PRO A 5 11.54 -61.33 -15.70
CA PRO A 5 11.07 -59.96 -15.85
C PRO A 5 11.60 -59.32 -17.15
N PRO A 6 10.81 -58.43 -17.77
CA PRO A 6 11.09 -57.86 -19.09
C PRO A 6 12.14 -56.74 -19.08
N ARG A 7 12.73 -56.59 -20.26
CA ARG A 7 13.77 -55.66 -20.69
C ARG A 7 13.48 -54.22 -20.30
N ALA A 8 14.35 -53.63 -19.48
CA ALA A 8 14.51 -52.19 -19.37
C ALA A 8 15.05 -51.66 -20.70
N ARG A 9 14.20 -50.98 -21.48
CA ARG A 9 14.64 -50.15 -22.60
C ARG A 9 14.57 -48.70 -22.15
N MET A 10 15.76 -48.11 -22.03
CA MET A 10 16.00 -46.67 -21.99
C MET A 10 15.15 -45.97 -23.05
N ALA A 11 14.33 -45.03 -22.62
CA ALA A 11 13.86 -43.95 -23.45
C ALA A 11 14.43 -42.66 -22.85
N LEU A 12 15.49 -42.16 -23.49
CA LEU A 12 15.90 -40.76 -23.36
C LEU A 12 14.70 -39.90 -23.79
N ALA A 13 14.07 -39.21 -22.84
CA ALA A 13 13.11 -38.17 -23.12
C ALA A 13 13.82 -36.82 -22.99
N LEU A 14 13.85 -36.15 -24.13
CA LEU A 14 14.48 -34.88 -24.44
C LEU A 14 14.02 -33.72 -23.54
N LEU A 15 14.98 -32.82 -23.36
CA LEU A 15 14.86 -31.40 -23.07
C LEU A 15 13.48 -30.80 -23.35
N GLY A 16 12.91 -30.19 -22.31
CA GLY A 16 11.85 -29.20 -22.38
C GLY A 16 12.04 -28.19 -21.27
N LEU A 17 13.10 -27.39 -21.33
CA LEU A 17 13.33 -26.28 -20.42
C LEU A 17 12.28 -25.20 -20.74
N ALA A 18 11.14 -25.26 -20.04
CA ALA A 18 10.13 -24.23 -20.10
C ALA A 18 10.76 -22.91 -19.62
N ALA A 19 10.88 -21.97 -20.55
CA ALA A 19 11.36 -20.63 -20.27
C ALA A 19 10.47 -19.99 -19.19
N LEU A 20 11.05 -19.75 -18.02
CA LEU A 20 10.54 -18.74 -17.10
C LEU A 20 10.66 -17.39 -17.81
N THR A 21 9.57 -16.93 -18.42
CA THR A 21 9.43 -15.51 -18.74
C THR A 21 9.32 -14.77 -17.42
N PRO A 22 10.27 -13.88 -17.06
CA PRO A 22 10.04 -12.96 -15.97
C PRO A 22 8.85 -12.10 -16.40
N ALA A 23 7.73 -12.28 -15.71
CA ALA A 23 6.62 -11.35 -15.76
C ALA A 23 7.22 -9.95 -15.66
N GLY A 24 6.99 -9.13 -16.69
CA GLY A 24 7.41 -7.74 -16.72
C GLY A 24 6.82 -7.04 -15.50
N GLY A 25 7.58 -7.02 -14.41
CA GLY A 25 7.35 -6.18 -13.27
C GLY A 25 7.46 -4.77 -13.79
N ARG A 26 6.32 -4.21 -14.20
CA ARG A 26 6.20 -2.79 -14.51
C ARG A 26 6.64 -2.09 -13.25
N ALA A 27 7.88 -1.60 -13.27
CA ALA A 27 8.49 -0.91 -12.16
C ALA A 27 7.47 0.10 -11.65
N ALA A 28 7.14 0.01 -10.36
CA ALA A 28 6.30 1.01 -9.74
C ALA A 28 6.94 2.38 -10.05
N PRO A 29 6.16 3.39 -10.49
CA PRO A 29 6.70 4.72 -10.71
C PRO A 29 7.49 5.13 -9.46
N ALA A 30 8.70 5.65 -9.69
CA ALA A 30 9.57 6.06 -8.60
C ALA A 30 8.79 7.01 -7.66
N PRO A 31 8.93 6.85 -6.33
CA PRO A 31 8.26 7.74 -5.38
C PRO A 31 8.67 9.18 -5.69
N TRP A 32 7.68 10.04 -5.89
CA TRP A 32 7.93 11.45 -6.16
C TRP A 32 8.60 12.05 -4.90
N PRO A 33 9.62 12.91 -5.03
CA PRO A 33 10.17 13.62 -3.87
C PRO A 33 9.05 14.37 -3.15
N GLY A 34 8.74 13.96 -1.92
CA GLY A 34 7.64 14.53 -1.14
C GLY A 34 6.30 13.80 -1.24
N ASP A 35 6.23 12.63 -1.90
CA ASP A 35 5.03 11.79 -1.88
C ASP A 35 4.81 11.24 -0.45
N PRO A 36 3.71 11.61 0.22
CA PRO A 36 3.43 11.15 1.57
C PRO A 36 3.06 9.67 1.63
N TRP A 37 2.77 9.03 0.50
CA TRP A 37 2.12 7.72 0.45
C TRP A 37 3.08 6.56 0.15
N PRO A 38 2.91 5.40 0.83
CA PRO A 38 1.94 5.09 1.87
C PRO A 38 2.42 5.42 3.30
N GLY A 39 3.60 6.05 3.45
CA GLY A 39 4.28 6.18 4.74
C GLY A 39 3.60 7.09 5.77
N SER A 40 2.85 8.08 5.31
CA SER A 40 2.26 9.13 6.15
C SER A 40 0.82 8.82 6.54
N PRO A 41 0.33 9.35 7.68
CA PRO A 41 -1.03 9.17 8.18
C PRO A 41 -2.06 10.04 7.43
N ALA A 42 -2.00 10.03 6.11
CA ALA A 42 -2.78 10.94 5.27
C ALA A 42 -4.28 10.63 5.32
N LEU A 43 -4.68 9.35 5.38
CA LEU A 43 -6.09 8.97 5.51
C LEU A 43 -6.67 9.39 6.87
N ILE A 44 -5.90 9.25 7.96
CA ILE A 44 -6.32 9.73 9.28
C ILE A 44 -6.64 11.23 9.21
N ARG A 45 -5.74 12.02 8.63
CA ARG A 45 -5.94 13.47 8.52
C ARG A 45 -7.18 13.82 7.71
N LEU A 46 -7.38 13.19 6.55
CA LEU A 46 -8.51 13.48 5.65
C LEU A 46 -9.86 13.00 6.20
N TYR A 47 -9.90 11.86 6.88
CA TYR A 47 -11.17 11.17 7.15
C TYR A 47 -11.52 10.99 8.62
N LEU A 48 -10.57 11.11 9.54
CA LEU A 48 -10.85 10.97 10.98
C LEU A 48 -10.74 12.29 11.75
N LEU A 49 -9.89 13.21 11.31
CA LEU A 49 -9.74 14.50 11.99
C LEU A 49 -10.79 15.51 11.48
N PRO A 50 -11.43 16.29 12.37
CA PRO A 50 -12.41 17.30 11.96
C PRO A 50 -11.85 18.30 10.94
N ALA A 51 -10.58 18.69 11.10
CA ALA A 51 -9.91 19.64 10.23
C ALA A 51 -9.75 19.17 8.78
N GLY A 52 -9.73 17.85 8.53
CA GLY A 52 -9.60 17.31 7.17
C GLY A 52 -10.92 16.95 6.50
N ARG A 53 -12.07 17.12 7.17
CA ARG A 53 -13.37 16.73 6.61
C ARG A 53 -13.65 17.37 5.24
N ALA A 54 -13.43 18.68 5.13
CA ALA A 54 -13.61 19.40 3.88
C ALA A 54 -12.63 18.93 2.78
N ASP A 55 -11.39 18.60 3.15
CA ASP A 55 -10.39 18.05 2.23
C ASP A 55 -10.77 16.64 1.76
N GLY A 56 -11.27 15.78 2.65
CA GLY A 56 -11.76 14.45 2.31
C GLY A 56 -13.00 14.47 1.41
N GLU A 57 -13.90 15.44 1.62
CA GLU A 57 -15.05 15.70 0.74
C GLU A 57 -14.61 16.29 -0.62
N ARG A 58 -13.58 17.15 -0.65
CA ARG A 58 -12.99 17.66 -1.89
C ARG A 58 -12.34 16.53 -2.69
N LEU A 59 -11.52 15.70 -2.08
CA LEU A 59 -10.94 14.51 -2.71
C LEU A 59 -12.00 13.61 -3.36
N ALA A 60 -13.08 13.32 -2.62
CA ALA A 60 -14.16 12.48 -3.13
C ALA A 60 -14.85 13.10 -4.36
N ARG A 61 -15.05 14.42 -4.38
CA ARG A 61 -15.64 15.13 -5.53
C ARG A 61 -14.67 15.20 -6.71
N ASP A 62 -13.43 15.62 -6.47
CA ASP A 62 -12.42 15.83 -7.53
C ASP A 62 -12.13 14.54 -8.31
N LEU A 63 -12.15 13.39 -7.62
CA LEU A 63 -11.91 12.09 -8.25
C LEU A 63 -13.19 11.31 -8.55
N ALA A 64 -14.36 11.91 -8.34
CA ALA A 64 -15.67 11.25 -8.46
C ALA A 64 -15.70 9.87 -7.77
N LEU A 65 -15.23 9.81 -6.52
CA LEU A 65 -15.21 8.59 -5.73
C LEU A 65 -16.62 8.16 -5.38
N ARG A 66 -16.91 6.88 -5.56
CA ARG A 66 -18.17 6.28 -5.16
C ARG A 66 -18.26 6.17 -3.63
N PRO A 67 -19.47 6.13 -3.05
CA PRO A 67 -19.66 5.98 -1.61
C PRO A 67 -18.91 4.78 -1.02
N GLU A 68 -18.84 3.66 -1.74
CA GLU A 68 -18.15 2.44 -1.29
C GLU A 68 -16.64 2.64 -1.23
N GLN A 69 -16.07 3.37 -2.21
CA GLN A 69 -14.66 3.71 -2.23
C GLN A 69 -14.31 4.64 -1.06
N VAL A 70 -15.16 5.63 -0.79
CA VAL A 70 -14.98 6.53 0.36
C VAL A 70 -15.12 5.76 1.69
N ALA A 71 -16.05 4.81 1.78
CA ALA A 71 -16.22 3.96 2.97
C ALA A 71 -14.97 3.11 3.24
N GLU A 72 -14.38 2.54 2.20
CA GLU A 72 -13.11 1.78 2.29
C GLU A 72 -11.95 2.66 2.76
N LEU A 73 -11.80 3.87 2.20
CA LEU A 73 -10.76 4.81 2.64
C LEU A 73 -10.93 5.20 4.13
N ARG A 74 -12.17 5.34 4.60
CA ARG A 74 -12.49 5.61 6.01
C ARG A 74 -12.18 4.42 6.91
N GLU A 75 -12.45 3.20 6.47
CA GLU A 75 -12.08 1.99 7.20
C GLU A 75 -10.56 1.89 7.35
N LEU A 76 -9.82 2.09 6.25
CA LEU A 76 -8.37 2.06 6.27
C LEU A 76 -7.78 3.13 7.18
N ALA A 77 -8.40 4.31 7.24
CA ALA A 77 -8.02 5.36 8.19
C ALA A 77 -8.15 4.91 9.64
N ARG A 78 -9.22 4.17 9.99
CA ARG A 78 -9.44 3.64 11.34
C ARG A 78 -8.40 2.57 11.69
N THR A 79 -8.09 1.68 10.76
CA THR A 79 -7.07 0.65 10.91
C THR A 79 -5.68 1.27 11.11
N GLU A 80 -5.35 2.31 10.35
CA GLU A 80 -4.10 3.07 10.53
C GLU A 80 -4.05 3.75 11.91
N ALA A 81 -5.17 4.35 12.35
CA ALA A 81 -5.24 5.00 13.66
C ALA A 81 -5.00 3.99 14.79
N ALA A 82 -5.62 2.81 14.73
CA ALA A 82 -5.42 1.74 15.70
C ALA A 82 -3.95 1.29 15.78
N ALA A 83 -3.26 1.16 14.64
CA ALA A 83 -1.83 0.84 14.61
C ALA A 83 -0.97 1.96 15.23
N GLY A 84 -1.30 3.24 14.95
CA GLY A 84 -0.64 4.38 15.58
C GLY A 84 -0.80 4.43 17.10
N GLN A 85 -1.95 3.95 17.61
CA GLN A 85 -2.19 3.81 19.05
C GLN A 85 -1.29 2.76 19.70
N ALA A 86 -1.12 1.60 19.05
CA ALA A 86 -0.24 0.54 19.51
C ALA A 86 1.23 1.01 19.60
N GLY A 87 1.66 1.85 18.66
CA GLY A 87 3.02 2.43 18.66
C GLY A 87 3.33 3.31 19.88
N ARG A 88 2.31 3.85 20.57
CA ARG A 88 2.51 4.66 21.79
C ARG A 88 2.93 3.83 23.01
N GLN A 89 2.78 2.51 22.93
CA GLN A 89 3.07 1.57 24.02
C GLN A 89 4.44 0.91 23.89
N VAL A 90 5.18 1.21 22.81
CA VAL A 90 6.53 0.66 22.56
C VAL A 90 7.55 1.37 23.45
N ILE A 91 8.24 0.62 24.31
CA ILE A 91 9.17 1.18 25.31
C ILE A 91 10.63 0.76 25.04
N GLY A 92 10.87 -0.26 24.20
CA GLY A 92 12.22 -0.80 23.93
C GLY A 92 12.67 -0.80 22.46
N ARG A 93 13.99 -0.87 22.22
CA ARG A 93 14.57 -0.90 20.85
C ARG A 93 14.15 -2.14 20.04
N ALA A 94 14.15 -3.32 20.66
CA ALA A 94 13.78 -4.56 19.97
C ALA A 94 12.28 -4.57 19.61
N GLU A 95 11.45 -4.06 20.53
CA GLU A 95 10.01 -3.87 20.31
C GLU A 95 9.75 -2.82 19.22
N ALA A 96 10.52 -1.72 19.20
CA ALA A 96 10.46 -0.73 18.13
C ALA A 96 10.85 -1.30 16.76
N ALA A 97 11.86 -2.18 16.70
CA ALA A 97 12.23 -2.84 15.45
C ALA A 97 11.11 -3.75 14.93
N ARG A 98 10.49 -4.54 15.81
CA ARG A 98 9.35 -5.38 15.47
C ARG A 98 8.13 -4.55 15.05
N PHE A 99 7.78 -3.53 15.83
CA PHE A 99 6.69 -2.61 15.52
C PHE A 99 6.90 -1.91 14.18
N ASN A 100 8.14 -1.48 13.87
CA ASN A 100 8.46 -0.87 12.57
C ASN A 100 8.27 -1.84 11.40
N ALA A 101 8.59 -3.13 11.58
CA ALA A 101 8.34 -4.15 10.56
C ALA A 101 6.83 -4.38 10.36
N GLU A 102 6.06 -4.49 11.45
CA GLU A 102 4.60 -4.59 11.41
C GLU A 102 3.97 -3.36 10.75
N LEU A 103 4.46 -2.16 11.06
CA LEU A 103 4.02 -0.90 10.45
C LEU A 103 4.35 -0.84 8.95
N ALA A 104 5.50 -1.35 8.53
CA ALA A 104 5.85 -1.43 7.11
C ALA A 104 4.90 -2.38 6.35
N ALA A 105 4.57 -3.54 6.94
CA ALA A 105 3.60 -4.46 6.39
C ALA A 105 2.20 -3.82 6.29
N LEU A 106 1.76 -3.11 7.33
CA LEU A 106 0.48 -2.39 7.32
C LEU A 106 0.43 -1.29 6.26
N ARG A 107 1.53 -0.57 6.04
CA ARG A 107 1.63 0.44 4.97
C ARG A 107 1.54 -0.17 3.58
N ALA A 108 2.19 -1.32 3.35
CA ALA A 108 2.10 -2.05 2.09
C ALA A 108 0.67 -2.58 1.87
N GLU A 109 0.04 -3.08 2.92
CA GLU A 109 -1.34 -3.56 2.87
C GLU A 109 -2.33 -2.42 2.55
N LYS A 110 -2.16 -1.28 3.21
CA LYS A 110 -2.90 -0.05 2.93
C LYS A 110 -2.77 0.33 1.46
N ASP A 111 -1.55 0.34 0.90
CA ASP A 111 -1.35 0.66 -0.51
C ASP A 111 -2.11 -0.30 -1.44
N ARG A 112 -2.00 -1.60 -1.16
CA ARG A 112 -2.66 -2.65 -1.93
C ARG A 112 -4.18 -2.49 -1.92
N ARG A 113 -4.77 -2.28 -0.74
CA ARG A 113 -6.23 -2.10 -0.57
C ARG A 113 -6.72 -0.83 -1.25
N VAL A 114 -6.03 0.30 -1.08
CA VAL A 114 -6.39 1.55 -1.77
C VAL A 114 -6.30 1.40 -3.29
N ARG A 115 -5.24 0.75 -3.80
CA ARG A 115 -5.11 0.49 -5.23
C ARG A 115 -6.25 -0.38 -5.76
N ALA A 116 -6.62 -1.43 -5.03
CA ALA A 116 -7.73 -2.30 -5.41
C ALA A 116 -9.08 -1.57 -5.38
N ALA A 117 -9.33 -0.74 -4.36
CA ALA A 117 -10.58 -0.01 -4.20
C ALA A 117 -10.76 1.12 -5.25
N LEU A 118 -9.67 1.81 -5.59
CA LEU A 118 -9.70 2.95 -6.50
C LEU A 118 -9.52 2.53 -7.97
N GLY A 119 -8.87 1.39 -8.24
CA GLY A 119 -8.60 0.93 -9.59
C GLY A 119 -7.91 2.00 -10.43
N GLU A 120 -8.52 2.38 -11.56
CA GLU A 120 -8.02 3.42 -12.47
C GLU A 120 -7.89 4.81 -11.81
N GLN A 121 -8.60 5.08 -10.72
CA GLN A 121 -8.51 6.37 -10.00
C GLN A 121 -7.27 6.43 -9.08
N TYR A 122 -6.58 5.31 -8.85
CA TYR A 122 -5.45 5.25 -7.92
C TYR A 122 -4.29 6.20 -8.26
N PRO A 123 -3.83 6.34 -9.53
CA PRO A 123 -2.81 7.32 -9.88
C PRO A 123 -3.24 8.77 -9.62
N ALA A 124 -4.51 9.10 -9.92
CA ALA A 124 -5.06 10.44 -9.66
C ALA A 124 -5.15 10.72 -8.16
N PHE A 125 -5.51 9.72 -7.35
CA PHE A 125 -5.43 9.79 -5.89
C PHE A 125 -4.01 10.09 -5.40
N ARG A 126 -2.99 9.39 -5.90
CA ARG A 126 -1.59 9.65 -5.53
C ARG A 126 -1.15 11.07 -5.84
N ALA A 127 -1.51 11.56 -7.03
CA ALA A 127 -1.20 12.93 -7.45
C ALA A 127 -1.92 13.97 -6.58
N TRP A 128 -3.23 13.81 -6.37
CA TRP A 128 -4.03 14.69 -5.52
C TRP A 128 -3.45 14.75 -4.10
N LEU A 129 -3.12 13.59 -3.53
CA LEU A 129 -2.61 13.48 -2.18
C LEU A 129 -1.24 14.16 -2.02
N SER A 130 -0.37 14.01 -3.01
CA SER A 130 0.96 14.63 -3.01
C SER A 130 0.85 16.16 -3.04
N GLY A 131 -0.03 16.70 -3.90
CA GLY A 131 -0.29 18.14 -3.96
C GLY A 131 -0.86 18.69 -2.66
N TRP A 132 -1.93 18.07 -2.15
CA TRP A 132 -2.53 18.44 -0.87
C TRP A 132 -1.53 18.36 0.29
N TRP A 133 -0.68 17.33 0.34
CA TRP A 133 0.29 17.19 1.42
C TRP A 133 1.38 18.27 1.38
N ALA A 134 1.85 18.64 0.19
CA ALA A 134 2.81 19.72 0.04
C ALA A 134 2.26 21.05 0.58
N GLU A 135 0.98 21.34 0.31
CA GLU A 135 0.28 22.52 0.87
C GLU A 135 0.21 22.45 2.40
N GLN A 136 -0.17 21.30 2.96
CA GLN A 136 -0.28 21.14 4.41
C GLN A 136 1.07 21.27 5.14
N VAL A 137 2.14 20.69 4.56
CA VAL A 137 3.49 20.80 5.11
C VAL A 137 4.00 22.24 5.00
N SER A 138 3.73 22.93 3.89
CA SER A 138 4.09 24.35 3.72
C SER A 138 3.36 25.23 4.74
N ALA A 139 2.05 25.05 4.90
CA ALA A 139 1.25 25.79 5.88
C ALA A 139 1.72 25.56 7.32
N ALA A 140 2.12 24.34 7.67
CA ALA A 140 2.68 24.03 8.99
C ALA A 140 4.01 24.76 9.25
N ARG A 141 4.89 24.89 8.24
CA ARG A 141 6.17 25.61 8.38
C ARG A 141 5.98 27.12 8.56
N GLN A 142 4.94 27.69 7.96
CA GLN A 142 4.66 29.13 8.07
C GLN A 142 4.06 29.53 9.42
N ARG A 143 3.34 28.63 10.11
CA ARG A 143 2.74 28.88 11.43
C ARG A 143 3.74 28.90 12.60
N VAL A 144 4.99 28.48 12.37
CA VAL A 144 6.04 28.38 13.40
C VAL A 144 7.03 29.57 13.32
N ARG A 145 6.85 30.47 12.36
CA ARG A 145 7.59 31.74 12.26
C ARG A 145 6.74 32.87 12.82
#